data_AF-A0A9Q0J9E3-F1
#
_entry.id   AF-A0A9Q0J9E3-F1
#
_cell.length_a   1.000
_cell.length_b   1.000
_cell.length_c   1.000
_cell.angle_alpha   90.00
_cell.angle_beta   90.00
_cell.angle_gamma   90.00
#
_symmetry.space_group_name_H-M   'P 1'
#
loop_
_entity.id
_entity.type
_entity.pdbx_description
1 polymer ?
#
loop_
_entity_poly.entity_id
_entity_poly.type
_entity_poly.pdbx_seq_one_letter_code
_entity_poly.pdbx_strand_id
1 'polypeptide(L)'
;MEGIDDALLMEILCRACSSPKFAFQCKLVCKRWESLISNPIFPSRWNELCNIYHPNRRKLFFLIFNLRIRPKQNKYMLNHVVSKPTNLLGRRKSFKLDFLPCSKQGLPASVRIAASCSNGLLLCHSIGHLMDSEPRVYYLCNPLTREWVALPPFPAKYPFMEGVAVGIVCDDKNWSSTYRVVRFHEGKYAYPFNGHRSAFIAEIFSSKTNEWEETEVWYPPLNNPSFCFLGYRSGAEYLSDNIFSCNGRLFMMNAMGIVVYNPFEPERFHIIKFPNEPHFRHIVYGESKGSFRLLANTSIGGHGCFKIWELTDYEKGEWRLINEIFFRDMDTDDVALKQAVWHDGGKGVQSLGLDPNDEHTVYFDLLIRDGFSGRNCVNHRQIFSCNLQTKKAELLHPTISQWSAEKELGRAYINVFHFASSEYWPTCSNEMPLPTSN
;
A
#
# COMPACT_ATOMS: atom_id res chain seq x y z
N MET A 1 -27.70 -22.33 -25.80
CA MET A 1 -27.03 -21.08 -25.37
C MET A 1 -26.95 -20.02 -26.47
N GLU A 2 -27.16 -20.36 -27.75
CA GLU A 2 -27.05 -19.40 -28.86
C GLU A 2 -28.12 -18.28 -28.87
N GLY A 3 -29.21 -18.41 -28.11
CA GLY A 3 -30.26 -17.38 -27.98
C GLY A 3 -30.24 -16.54 -26.71
N ILE A 4 -29.25 -16.72 -25.83
CA ILE A 4 -29.08 -15.89 -24.61
C ILE A 4 -28.25 -14.66 -25.01
N ASP A 5 -28.63 -13.46 -24.57
CA ASP A 5 -27.84 -12.24 -24.82
C ASP A 5 -26.52 -12.21 -24.01
N ASP A 6 -25.56 -11.38 -24.43
CA ASP A 6 -24.24 -11.31 -23.81
C ASP A 6 -24.26 -10.78 -22.37
N ALA A 7 -25.20 -9.88 -22.04
CA ALA A 7 -25.31 -9.32 -20.69
C ALA A 7 -25.82 -10.36 -19.69
N LEU A 8 -26.86 -11.12 -20.08
CA LEU A 8 -27.40 -12.21 -19.29
C LEU A 8 -26.41 -13.36 -19.16
N LEU A 9 -25.67 -13.69 -20.23
CA LEU A 9 -24.61 -14.70 -20.17
C LEU A 9 -23.47 -14.27 -19.25
N MET A 10 -23.03 -13.00 -19.31
CA MET A 10 -22.03 -12.44 -18.40
C MET A 10 -22.49 -12.54 -16.94
N GLU A 11 -23.75 -12.20 -16.66
CA GLU A 11 -24.32 -12.29 -15.31
C GLU A 11 -24.39 -13.75 -14.82
N ILE A 12 -24.78 -14.71 -15.67
CA ILE A 12 -24.77 -16.14 -15.35
C ILE A 12 -23.35 -16.60 -15.03
N LEU A 13 -22.37 -16.25 -15.87
CA LEU A 13 -20.98 -16.61 -15.67
C LEU A 13 -20.43 -15.99 -14.36
N CYS A 14 -20.75 -14.74 -14.06
CA CYS A 14 -20.33 -14.10 -12.81
C CYS A 14 -20.88 -14.82 -11.57
N ARG A 15 -22.13 -15.30 -11.61
CA ARG A 15 -22.74 -16.06 -10.50
C ARG A 15 -22.25 -17.50 -10.42
N ALA A 16 -22.06 -18.15 -11.57
CA ALA A 16 -21.65 -19.56 -11.63
C ALA A 16 -20.18 -19.76 -11.25
N CYS A 17 -19.33 -18.75 -11.53
CA CYS A 17 -17.93 -18.82 -11.21
C CYS A 17 -17.66 -18.64 -9.72
N SER A 18 -17.64 -19.75 -8.98
CA SER A 18 -17.33 -19.76 -7.55
C SER A 18 -15.87 -19.40 -7.24
N SER A 19 -14.99 -19.50 -8.22
CA SER A 19 -13.58 -19.11 -8.13
C SER A 19 -13.05 -18.63 -9.49
N PRO A 20 -11.97 -17.84 -9.54
CA PRO A 20 -11.38 -17.43 -10.81
C PRO A 20 -10.80 -18.63 -11.55
N LYS A 21 -10.29 -19.64 -10.82
CA LYS A 21 -9.83 -20.89 -11.44
C LYS A 21 -10.94 -21.51 -12.29
N PHE A 22 -12.16 -21.56 -11.75
CA PHE A 22 -13.32 -22.03 -12.51
C PHE A 22 -13.63 -21.11 -13.68
N ALA A 23 -13.57 -19.79 -13.49
CA ALA A 23 -13.81 -18.83 -14.56
C ALA A 23 -12.75 -18.91 -15.70
N PHE A 24 -11.49 -19.23 -15.41
CA PHE A 24 -10.49 -19.56 -16.43
C PHE A 24 -10.81 -20.85 -17.16
N GLN A 25 -11.30 -21.87 -16.45
CA GLN A 25 -11.78 -23.10 -17.10
C GLN A 25 -12.97 -22.80 -18.01
N CYS A 26 -13.85 -21.88 -17.62
CA CYS A 26 -14.95 -21.40 -18.46
C CYS A 26 -14.46 -20.70 -19.75
N LYS A 27 -13.30 -20.02 -19.74
CA LYS A 27 -12.71 -19.47 -20.98
C LYS A 27 -12.47 -20.56 -22.04
N LEU A 28 -12.19 -21.78 -21.62
CA LEU A 28 -11.89 -22.90 -22.53
C LEU A 28 -13.15 -23.52 -23.17
N VAL A 29 -14.36 -23.11 -22.76
CA VAL A 29 -15.61 -23.70 -23.25
C VAL A 29 -15.90 -23.26 -24.70
N CYS A 30 -15.81 -21.97 -25.00
CA CYS A 30 -15.94 -21.43 -26.35
C CYS A 30 -15.41 -19.99 -26.45
N LYS A 31 -15.16 -19.52 -27.68
CA LYS A 31 -14.68 -18.15 -27.96
C LYS A 31 -15.57 -17.06 -27.38
N ARG A 32 -16.89 -17.28 -27.36
CA ARG A 32 -17.85 -16.32 -26.78
C ARG A 32 -17.65 -16.17 -25.27
N TRP A 33 -17.47 -17.29 -24.57
CA TRP A 33 -17.19 -17.29 -23.13
C TRP A 33 -15.82 -16.68 -22.85
N GLU A 34 -14.79 -17.07 -23.61
CA GLU A 34 -13.46 -16.46 -23.53
C GLU A 34 -13.52 -14.93 -23.67
N SER A 35 -14.26 -14.41 -24.65
CA SER A 35 -14.42 -12.98 -24.89
C SER A 35 -15.13 -12.27 -23.74
N LEU A 36 -16.27 -12.81 -23.27
CA LEU A 36 -17.03 -12.21 -22.16
C LEU A 36 -16.25 -12.23 -20.85
N ILE A 37 -15.56 -13.34 -20.58
CA ILE A 37 -14.77 -13.52 -19.36
C ILE A 37 -13.51 -12.64 -19.43
N SER A 38 -12.89 -12.47 -20.59
CA SER A 38 -11.75 -11.56 -20.74
C SER A 38 -12.14 -10.08 -20.78
N ASN A 39 -13.44 -9.76 -20.85
CA ASN A 39 -13.92 -8.38 -20.79
C ASN A 39 -13.57 -7.75 -19.43
N PRO A 40 -13.03 -6.50 -19.38
CA PRO A 40 -12.69 -5.84 -18.13
C PRO A 40 -13.86 -5.58 -17.16
N ILE A 41 -15.10 -5.59 -17.66
CA ILE A 41 -16.32 -5.47 -16.84
C ILE A 41 -16.54 -6.73 -15.99
N PHE A 42 -16.19 -7.91 -16.52
CA PHE A 42 -16.41 -9.20 -15.87
C PHE A 42 -15.83 -9.27 -14.45
N PRO A 43 -14.54 -8.99 -14.19
CA PRO A 43 -13.98 -9.07 -12.84
C PRO A 43 -14.61 -8.09 -11.87
N SER A 44 -14.89 -6.86 -12.31
CA SER A 44 -15.56 -5.86 -11.49
C SER A 44 -16.94 -6.33 -11.05
N ARG A 45 -17.73 -6.86 -12.01
CA ARG A 45 -19.06 -7.41 -11.75
C ARG A 45 -19.02 -8.68 -10.91
N TRP A 46 -18.09 -9.58 -11.21
CA TRP A 46 -17.87 -10.82 -10.47
C TRP A 46 -17.49 -10.54 -9.02
N ASN A 47 -16.61 -9.57 -8.77
CA ASN A 47 -16.22 -9.13 -7.43
C ASN A 47 -17.39 -8.58 -6.62
N GLU A 48 -18.18 -7.71 -7.24
CA GLU A 48 -19.38 -7.15 -6.64
C GLU A 48 -20.34 -8.28 -6.20
N LEU A 49 -20.67 -9.19 -7.13
CA LEU A 49 -21.57 -10.31 -6.85
C LEU A 49 -20.98 -11.28 -5.81
N CYS A 50 -19.67 -11.53 -5.85
CA CYS A 50 -18.99 -12.35 -4.84
C CYS A 50 -19.06 -11.71 -3.46
N ASN A 51 -18.90 -10.39 -3.33
CA ASN A 51 -19.04 -9.70 -2.05
C ASN A 51 -20.49 -9.77 -1.54
N ILE A 52 -21.49 -9.72 -2.43
CA ILE A 52 -22.91 -9.80 -2.07
C ILE A 52 -23.31 -11.23 -1.64
N TYR A 53 -23.02 -12.24 -2.46
CA TYR A 53 -23.47 -13.62 -2.22
C TYR A 53 -22.55 -14.40 -1.29
N HIS A 54 -21.28 -13.98 -1.19
CA HIS A 54 -20.28 -14.62 -0.35
C HIS A 54 -19.52 -13.58 0.50
N PRO A 55 -20.22 -12.84 1.39
CA PRO A 55 -19.61 -11.76 2.19
C PRO A 55 -18.49 -12.26 3.13
N ASN A 56 -18.48 -13.55 3.44
CA ASN A 56 -17.46 -14.19 4.28
C ASN A 56 -16.29 -14.79 3.47
N ARG A 57 -16.26 -14.61 2.15
CA ARG A 57 -15.18 -15.12 1.32
C ARG A 57 -13.91 -14.32 1.58
N ARG A 58 -12.83 -15.02 1.90
CA ARG A 58 -11.51 -14.41 2.08
C ARG A 58 -10.90 -14.09 0.71
N LYS A 59 -10.50 -12.83 0.49
CA LYS A 59 -9.69 -12.43 -0.66
C LYS A 59 -8.26 -12.88 -0.45
N LEU A 60 -7.51 -13.09 -1.53
CA LEU A 60 -6.08 -13.31 -1.41
C LEU A 60 -5.40 -12.02 -0.97
N PHE A 61 -4.70 -12.09 0.15
CA PHE A 61 -4.01 -10.95 0.73
C PHE A 61 -2.52 -11.23 0.89
N PHE A 62 -1.74 -10.25 0.47
CA PHE A 62 -0.30 -10.20 0.59
C PHE A 62 0.08 -8.85 1.19
N LEU A 63 0.86 -8.88 2.27
CA LEU A 63 1.49 -7.72 2.85
C LEU A 63 2.92 -7.66 2.32
N ILE A 64 3.22 -6.67 1.47
CA ILE A 64 4.58 -6.49 0.94
C ILE A 64 5.27 -5.42 1.76
N PHE A 65 6.37 -5.79 2.39
CA PHE A 65 7.19 -4.84 3.11
C PHE A 65 8.51 -4.66 2.38
N ASN A 66 8.81 -3.39 2.10
CA ASN A 66 10.05 -2.98 1.48
C ASN A 66 11.04 -2.58 2.58
N LEU A 67 12.13 -3.32 2.68
CA LEU A 67 13.22 -3.04 3.60
C LEU A 67 14.36 -2.37 2.85
N ARG A 68 14.61 -1.10 3.20
CA ARG A 68 15.79 -0.39 2.75
C ARG A 68 16.99 -0.73 3.61
N ILE A 69 18.05 -1.24 3.00
CA ILE A 69 19.30 -1.57 3.69
C ILE A 69 20.44 -0.76 3.07
N ARG A 70 21.25 -0.16 3.94
CA ARG A 70 22.39 0.70 3.57
C ARG A 70 23.69 0.17 4.19
N PRO A 71 24.42 -0.78 3.59
CA PRO A 71 25.77 -1.09 4.03
C PRO A 71 26.76 -0.19 3.31
N LYS A 72 27.48 0.62 4.09
CA LYS A 72 28.79 1.25 3.81
C LYS A 72 28.98 2.08 2.52
N GLN A 73 28.00 2.14 1.60
CA GLN A 73 27.87 3.05 0.44
C GLN A 73 26.77 2.59 -0.55
N ASN A 74 26.35 1.33 -0.52
CA ASN A 74 25.33 0.81 -1.44
C ASN A 74 23.94 0.90 -0.81
N LYS A 75 22.98 1.48 -1.53
CA LYS A 75 21.56 1.47 -1.15
C LYS A 75 20.89 0.28 -1.86
N TYR A 76 20.37 -0.70 -1.11
CA TYR A 76 19.53 -1.75 -1.71
C TYR A 76 18.15 -1.86 -1.04
N MET A 77 17.23 -2.50 -1.75
CA MET A 77 15.86 -2.70 -1.30
C MET A 77 15.48 -4.17 -1.41
N LEU A 78 15.00 -4.75 -0.32
CA LEU A 78 14.46 -6.09 -0.28
C LEU A 78 12.94 -6.02 -0.17
N ASN A 79 12.25 -6.68 -1.10
CA ASN A 79 10.80 -6.88 -1.01
C ASN A 79 10.53 -8.25 -0.38
N HIS A 80 9.82 -8.24 0.73
CA HIS A 80 9.36 -9.45 1.38
C HIS A 80 7.84 -9.45 1.42
N VAL A 81 7.27 -10.65 1.42
CA VAL A 81 5.82 -10.84 1.48
C VAL A 81 5.45 -11.64 2.71
N VAL A 82 4.42 -11.19 3.42
CA VAL A 82 3.66 -12.01 4.36
C VAL A 82 2.30 -12.30 3.74
N SER A 83 1.86 -13.56 3.72
CA SER A 83 0.53 -13.93 3.22
C SER A 83 -0.18 -14.88 4.18
N LYS A 84 -1.50 -14.71 4.29
CA LYS A 84 -2.41 -15.73 4.82
C LYS A 84 -3.39 -16.10 3.69
N PRO A 85 -3.47 -17.37 3.25
CA PRO A 85 -2.75 -18.54 3.77
C PRO A 85 -1.28 -18.60 3.33
N THR A 86 -0.41 -19.03 4.24
CA THR A 86 1.05 -19.18 4.09
C THR A 86 1.47 -20.16 3.00
N ASN A 87 0.54 -20.99 2.50
CA ASN A 87 0.84 -22.13 1.63
C ASN A 87 0.95 -21.75 0.15
N LEU A 88 0.48 -20.56 -0.25
CA LEU A 88 0.38 -20.16 -1.66
C LEU A 88 1.70 -19.69 -2.28
N LEU A 89 2.66 -19.23 -1.47
CA LEU A 89 3.99 -18.82 -1.95
C LEU A 89 5.08 -19.90 -1.79
N GLY A 90 4.70 -21.09 -1.28
CA GLY A 90 5.66 -22.12 -0.90
C GLY A 90 6.71 -21.61 0.11
N ARG A 91 7.85 -22.31 0.24
CA ARG A 91 8.96 -21.91 1.13
C ARG A 91 9.72 -20.64 0.66
N ARG A 92 9.36 -20.03 -0.48
CA ARG A 92 10.06 -18.86 -1.03
C ARG A 92 9.45 -17.59 -0.45
N LYS A 93 10.14 -17.02 0.55
CA LYS A 93 9.73 -15.83 1.31
C LYS A 93 10.18 -14.49 0.71
N SER A 94 10.78 -14.51 -0.48
CA SER A 94 11.24 -13.31 -1.20
C SER A 94 10.37 -13.01 -2.41
N PHE A 95 9.96 -11.75 -2.54
CA PHE A 95 9.18 -11.23 -3.65
C PHE A 95 10.10 -10.62 -4.69
N LYS A 96 10.00 -11.08 -5.94
CA LYS A 96 10.82 -10.54 -7.04
C LYS A 96 9.93 -9.91 -8.09
N LEU A 97 10.35 -8.73 -8.54
CA LEU A 97 9.77 -7.98 -9.65
C LEU A 97 10.64 -8.13 -10.91
N ASP A 98 11.20 -9.32 -11.10
CA ASP A 98 12.16 -9.63 -12.17
C ASP A 98 11.56 -9.67 -13.57
N PHE A 99 10.23 -9.71 -13.66
CA PHE A 99 9.46 -9.62 -14.89
C PHE A 99 9.31 -8.18 -15.41
N LEU A 100 9.67 -7.16 -14.62
CA LEU A 100 9.60 -5.77 -15.05
C LEU A 100 10.83 -5.37 -15.90
N PRO A 101 10.67 -4.54 -16.94
CA PRO A 101 11.79 -4.12 -17.80
C PRO A 101 12.91 -3.40 -17.05
N CYS A 102 12.57 -2.63 -16.02
CA CYS A 102 13.55 -1.93 -15.19
C CYS A 102 14.30 -2.87 -14.23
N SER A 103 13.95 -4.16 -14.16
CA SER A 103 14.65 -5.12 -13.33
C SER A 103 15.95 -5.59 -14.00
N LYS A 104 17.08 -5.07 -13.54
CA LYS A 104 18.42 -5.51 -13.99
C LYS A 104 18.90 -6.74 -13.23
N GLN A 105 19.23 -7.81 -13.96
CA GLN A 105 19.81 -9.02 -13.38
C GLN A 105 21.19 -8.73 -12.77
N GLY A 106 21.45 -9.29 -11.58
CA GLY A 106 22.71 -9.10 -10.86
C GLY A 106 22.81 -7.82 -10.02
N LEU A 107 21.85 -6.87 -10.13
CA LEU A 107 21.79 -5.70 -9.26
C LEU A 107 20.79 -5.93 -8.10
N PRO A 108 21.23 -5.88 -6.83
CA PRO A 108 20.37 -6.18 -5.68
C PRO A 108 19.26 -5.14 -5.38
N ALA A 109 18.99 -4.17 -6.26
CA ALA A 109 17.91 -3.20 -6.09
C ALA A 109 17.63 -2.41 -7.38
N SER A 110 16.94 -3.03 -8.33
CA SER A 110 16.60 -2.38 -9.61
C SER A 110 15.16 -1.87 -9.67
N VAL A 111 14.26 -2.34 -8.80
CA VAL A 111 12.84 -1.98 -8.82
C VAL A 111 12.32 -1.56 -7.45
N ARG A 112 11.62 -0.43 -7.40
CA ARG A 112 10.88 0.10 -6.24
C ARG A 112 9.39 0.02 -6.47
N ILE A 113 8.64 -0.30 -5.42
CA ILE A 113 7.19 -0.11 -5.35
C ILE A 113 6.93 1.31 -4.82
N ALA A 114 6.17 2.10 -5.58
CA ALA A 114 5.77 3.46 -5.22
C ALA A 114 4.39 3.52 -4.58
N ALA A 115 3.45 2.68 -5.02
CA ALA A 115 2.09 2.65 -4.50
C ALA A 115 1.43 1.28 -4.76
N SER A 116 0.34 1.02 -4.04
CA SER A 116 -0.54 -0.12 -4.24
C SER A 116 -2.01 0.32 -4.16
N CYS A 117 -2.91 -0.41 -4.81
CA CYS A 117 -4.36 -0.22 -4.66
C CYS A 117 -5.06 -1.49 -4.16
N SER A 118 -6.31 -1.31 -3.73
CA SER A 118 -7.24 -2.36 -3.28
C SER A 118 -7.52 -3.45 -4.30
N ASN A 119 -7.19 -3.22 -5.57
CA ASN A 119 -7.43 -4.17 -6.66
C ASN A 119 -6.24 -5.11 -6.91
N GLY A 120 -5.20 -5.02 -6.09
CA GLY A 120 -4.02 -5.87 -6.24
C GLY A 120 -3.18 -5.48 -7.45
N LEU A 121 -3.01 -4.17 -7.68
CA LEU A 121 -1.99 -3.66 -8.61
C LEU A 121 -0.91 -2.93 -7.82
N LEU A 122 0.32 -3.03 -8.33
CA LEU A 122 1.48 -2.33 -7.81
C LEU A 122 1.95 -1.31 -8.85
N LEU A 123 2.21 -0.09 -8.39
CA LEU A 123 2.91 0.91 -9.18
C LEU A 123 4.39 0.82 -8.84
N CYS A 124 5.22 0.56 -9.83
CA CYS A 124 6.65 0.34 -9.67
C CYS A 124 7.48 1.30 -10.53
N HIS A 125 8.76 1.47 -10.20
CA HIS A 125 9.72 2.20 -11.03
C HIS A 125 11.16 1.73 -10.77
N SER A 126 12.08 2.15 -11.63
CA SER A 126 13.52 1.84 -11.52
C SER A 126 14.18 2.51 -10.30
N ILE A 127 15.17 1.87 -9.67
CA ILE A 127 15.98 2.43 -8.56
C ILE A 127 17.40 2.77 -9.04
N GLY A 128 17.92 3.93 -8.63
CA GLY A 128 19.38 4.16 -8.48
C GLY A 128 19.96 5.30 -9.31
N HIS A 129 21.30 5.29 -9.45
CA HIS A 129 22.11 6.24 -10.23
C HIS A 129 21.88 6.16 -11.76
N LEU A 130 20.96 5.28 -12.19
CA LEU A 130 20.58 5.00 -13.58
C LEU A 130 19.44 5.92 -14.06
N MET A 131 19.00 6.81 -13.19
CA MET A 131 17.88 7.72 -13.43
C MET A 131 18.19 8.89 -14.36
N ASP A 132 19.48 9.20 -14.55
CA ASP A 132 19.90 10.22 -15.52
C ASP A 132 19.87 9.70 -16.97
N SER A 133 19.73 8.39 -17.17
CA SER A 133 19.76 7.75 -18.49
C SER A 133 18.51 6.92 -18.86
N GLU A 134 17.56 6.73 -17.93
CA GLU A 134 16.30 6.02 -18.20
C GLU A 134 15.09 6.97 -18.24
N PRO A 135 14.06 6.65 -19.06
CA PRO A 135 12.87 7.45 -19.15
C PRO A 135 12.12 7.46 -17.80
N ARG A 136 11.70 8.66 -17.41
CA ARG A 136 10.88 8.99 -16.24
C ARG A 136 9.50 8.31 -16.33
N VAL A 137 9.45 7.02 -16.03
CA VAL A 137 8.28 6.15 -16.28
C VAL A 137 7.93 5.33 -15.04
N TYR A 138 6.63 5.19 -14.79
CA TYR A 138 6.09 4.20 -13.87
C TYR A 138 5.62 2.97 -14.63
N TYR A 139 5.76 1.81 -13.99
CA TYR A 139 5.22 0.54 -14.45
C TYR A 139 4.06 0.16 -13.54
N LEU A 140 2.87 0.03 -14.10
CA LEU A 140 1.74 -0.59 -13.40
C LEU A 140 1.82 -2.09 -13.64
N CYS A 141 1.85 -2.88 -12.57
CA CYS A 141 1.92 -4.33 -12.69
C CYS A 141 0.98 -5.09 -11.78
N ASN A 142 0.56 -6.25 -12.28
CA ASN A 142 -0.09 -7.26 -11.48
C ASN A 142 0.96 -8.33 -11.12
N PRO A 143 1.42 -8.40 -9.86
CA PRO A 143 2.46 -9.34 -9.47
C PRO A 143 2.03 -10.80 -9.45
N LEU A 144 0.72 -11.08 -9.46
CA LEU A 144 0.20 -12.45 -9.55
C LEU A 144 0.25 -12.97 -10.98
N THR A 145 -0.12 -12.13 -11.96
CA THR A 145 -0.09 -12.50 -13.39
C THR A 145 1.26 -12.22 -14.04
N ARG A 146 2.10 -11.40 -13.40
CA ARG A 146 3.37 -10.87 -13.93
C ARG A 146 3.20 -10.01 -15.19
N GLU A 147 1.97 -9.60 -15.47
CA GLU A 147 1.68 -8.63 -16.52
C GLU A 147 1.97 -7.21 -16.03
N TRP A 148 2.37 -6.36 -16.95
CA TRP A 148 2.71 -4.98 -16.66
C TRP A 148 2.45 -4.09 -17.86
N VAL A 149 2.26 -2.81 -17.60
CA VAL A 149 2.17 -1.75 -18.60
C VAL A 149 3.04 -0.58 -18.16
N ALA A 150 3.78 0.00 -19.11
CA ALA A 150 4.52 1.23 -18.89
C ALA A 150 3.57 2.43 -19.07
N LEU A 151 3.56 3.34 -18.11
CA LEU A 151 2.82 4.60 -18.26
C LEU A 151 3.62 5.57 -19.15
N PRO A 152 2.95 6.53 -19.80
CA PRO A 152 3.63 7.62 -20.48
C PRO A 152 4.58 8.36 -19.51
N PRO A 153 5.70 8.92 -20.02
CA PRO A 153 6.59 9.71 -19.20
C PRO A 153 5.84 10.86 -18.53
N PHE A 154 6.05 11.06 -17.22
CA PHE A 154 5.47 12.20 -16.51
C PHE A 154 6.27 13.48 -16.75
N PRO A 155 5.66 14.66 -16.54
CA PRO A 155 6.33 15.94 -16.77
C PRO A 155 7.61 16.09 -15.94
N ALA A 156 8.67 16.64 -16.56
CA ALA A 156 9.96 16.87 -15.90
C ALA A 156 9.98 18.11 -14.98
N LYS A 157 8.83 18.78 -14.80
CA LYS A 157 8.69 20.05 -14.05
C LYS A 157 9.03 19.91 -12.56
N TYR A 158 8.85 18.72 -12.00
CA TYR A 158 9.11 18.41 -10.60
C TYR A 158 10.17 17.31 -10.45
N PRO A 159 10.82 17.21 -9.28
CA PRO A 159 11.69 16.09 -8.95
C PRO A 159 10.97 14.76 -9.19
N PHE A 160 11.74 13.70 -9.48
CA PHE A 160 11.11 12.39 -9.60
C PHE A 160 10.67 11.84 -8.24
N MET A 161 11.55 11.94 -7.23
CA MET A 161 11.41 11.24 -5.96
C MET A 161 11.48 12.14 -4.73
N GLU A 162 12.36 13.15 -4.75
CA GLU A 162 12.57 13.98 -3.57
C GLU A 162 11.36 14.88 -3.35
N GLY A 163 10.73 14.76 -2.19
CA GLY A 163 9.52 15.53 -1.89
C GLY A 163 8.25 15.05 -2.61
N VAL A 164 8.28 13.89 -3.27
CA VAL A 164 7.13 13.37 -4.03
C VAL A 164 6.46 12.21 -3.30
N ALA A 165 5.15 12.30 -3.13
CA ALA A 165 4.32 11.19 -2.68
C ALA A 165 3.49 10.66 -3.86
N VAL A 166 3.30 9.34 -3.96
CA VAL A 166 2.65 8.73 -5.13
C VAL A 166 1.51 7.81 -4.69
N GLY A 167 0.37 7.91 -5.36
CA GLY A 167 -0.81 7.08 -5.10
C GLY A 167 -1.42 6.55 -6.39
N ILE A 168 -2.19 5.46 -6.28
CA ILE A 168 -2.97 4.90 -7.38
C ILE A 168 -4.40 4.61 -6.90
N VAL A 169 -5.37 4.95 -7.73
CA VAL A 169 -6.79 4.68 -7.49
C VAL A 169 -7.39 4.04 -8.72
N CYS A 170 -8.13 2.96 -8.54
CA CYS A 170 -8.97 2.37 -9.57
C CYS A 170 -10.40 2.95 -9.46
N ASP A 171 -11.01 3.27 -10.59
CA ASP A 171 -12.42 3.66 -10.63
C ASP A 171 -13.31 2.43 -10.67
N ASP A 172 -13.62 1.91 -9.49
CA ASP A 172 -14.53 0.78 -9.35
C ASP A 172 -15.99 1.19 -9.59
N LYS A 173 -16.28 2.49 -9.65
CA LYS A 173 -17.64 2.99 -9.94
C LYS A 173 -17.89 2.82 -11.44
N ASN A 174 -19.00 2.18 -11.79
CA ASN A 174 -19.45 1.91 -13.17
C ASN A 174 -18.73 0.77 -13.93
N TRP A 175 -18.08 -0.17 -13.23
CA TRP A 175 -17.36 -1.29 -13.85
C TRP A 175 -16.31 -0.83 -14.89
N SER A 176 -15.81 0.40 -14.76
CA SER A 176 -14.76 0.91 -15.63
C SER A 176 -13.43 0.24 -15.24
N SER A 177 -12.61 -0.13 -16.22
CA SER A 177 -11.24 -0.56 -15.96
C SER A 177 -10.26 0.62 -15.89
N THR A 178 -10.77 1.80 -15.53
CA THR A 178 -9.95 3.02 -15.50
C THR A 178 -9.28 3.19 -14.15
N TYR A 179 -8.10 3.82 -14.19
CA TYR A 179 -7.33 4.13 -13.01
C TYR A 179 -6.66 5.48 -13.17
N ARG A 180 -6.35 6.08 -12.03
CA ARG A 180 -5.58 7.33 -11.94
C ARG A 180 -4.35 7.10 -11.08
N VAL A 181 -3.22 7.61 -11.55
CA VAL A 181 -1.98 7.68 -10.78
C VAL A 181 -1.72 9.13 -10.43
N VAL A 182 -1.44 9.41 -9.16
CA VAL A 182 -1.26 10.77 -8.66
C VAL A 182 0.13 10.92 -8.08
N ARG A 183 0.82 11.99 -8.48
CA ARG A 183 2.08 12.44 -7.86
C ARG A 183 1.78 13.74 -7.15
N PHE A 184 1.99 13.78 -5.84
CA PHE A 184 1.81 14.96 -5.02
C PHE A 184 3.15 15.63 -4.79
N HIS A 185 3.18 16.94 -5.03
CA HIS A 185 4.32 17.81 -4.83
C HIS A 185 3.97 18.92 -3.85
N GLU A 186 4.93 19.30 -3.02
CA GLU A 186 4.81 20.53 -2.23
C GLU A 186 4.83 21.74 -3.17
N GLY A 187 3.90 22.68 -2.99
CA GLY A 187 3.79 23.85 -3.86
C GLY A 187 5.04 24.72 -3.82
N LYS A 188 5.49 25.23 -4.99
CA LYS A 188 6.71 26.05 -5.17
C LYS A 188 6.73 27.36 -4.37
N TYR A 189 5.60 27.77 -3.78
CA TYR A 189 5.43 29.04 -3.06
C TYR A 189 5.24 28.89 -1.55
N ALA A 190 5.60 27.75 -0.96
CA ALA A 190 5.55 27.54 0.49
C ALA A 190 6.63 28.31 1.29
N TYR A 191 7.19 29.40 0.76
CA TYR A 191 8.07 30.29 1.52
C TYR A 191 7.26 31.41 2.20
N PRO A 192 7.41 31.60 3.53
CA PRO A 192 6.59 32.51 4.31
C PRO A 192 7.17 33.92 4.21
N PHE A 193 6.88 34.64 3.12
CA PHE A 193 7.15 36.08 3.11
C PHE A 193 5.91 36.95 3.30
N ASN A 194 4.71 36.42 3.12
CA ASN A 194 3.47 37.08 3.51
C ASN A 194 2.42 35.99 3.70
N GLY A 195 1.97 35.75 4.94
CA GLY A 195 1.04 34.68 5.26
C GLY A 195 -0.10 34.50 4.24
N HIS A 196 -0.63 33.28 4.20
CA HIS A 196 -1.82 32.87 3.44
C HIS A 196 -1.55 32.39 2.00
N ARG A 197 -1.09 31.14 1.89
CA ARG A 197 -1.71 30.07 1.06
C ARG A 197 -0.75 28.86 1.03
N SER A 198 -1.14 27.77 1.69
CA SER A 198 -0.54 26.46 1.39
C SER A 198 -1.32 25.87 0.22
N ALA A 199 -0.63 25.35 -0.78
CA ALA A 199 -1.21 24.55 -1.85
C ALA A 199 -0.31 23.34 -2.08
N PHE A 200 -0.88 22.26 -2.57
CA PHE A 200 -0.11 21.16 -3.14
C PHE A 200 -0.43 21.04 -4.62
N ILE A 201 0.52 20.48 -5.37
CA ILE A 201 0.35 20.24 -6.80
C ILE A 201 0.17 18.74 -6.99
N ALA A 202 -0.89 18.36 -7.69
CA ALA A 202 -1.16 16.98 -8.08
C ALA A 202 -0.91 16.84 -9.59
N GLU A 203 0.06 16.01 -9.98
CA GLU A 203 0.16 15.51 -11.35
C GLU A 203 -0.61 14.20 -11.44
N ILE A 204 -1.64 14.15 -12.28
CA ILE A 204 -2.61 13.07 -12.36
C ILE A 204 -2.52 12.46 -13.75
N PHE A 205 -2.09 11.20 -13.80
CA PHE A 205 -2.25 10.37 -14.98
C PHE A 205 -3.67 9.80 -15.01
N SER A 206 -4.30 9.81 -16.17
CA SER A 206 -5.59 9.18 -16.43
C SER A 206 -5.43 8.06 -17.45
N SER A 207 -5.81 6.84 -17.07
CA SER A 207 -5.76 5.70 -17.99
C SER A 207 -6.78 5.81 -19.15
N LYS A 208 -7.76 6.71 -19.03
CA LYS A 208 -8.80 6.94 -20.05
C LYS A 208 -8.27 7.82 -21.19
N THR A 209 -7.53 8.87 -20.84
CA THR A 209 -6.95 9.82 -21.80
C THR A 209 -5.53 9.45 -22.17
N ASN A 210 -4.87 8.62 -21.35
CA ASN A 210 -3.46 8.29 -21.45
C ASN A 210 -2.54 9.52 -21.36
N GLU A 211 -2.95 10.51 -20.57
CA GLU A 211 -2.28 11.80 -20.42
C GLU A 211 -2.07 12.16 -18.95
N TRP A 212 -1.07 13.00 -18.71
CA TRP A 212 -0.78 13.61 -17.41
C TRP A 212 -1.35 15.02 -17.38
N GLU A 213 -2.14 15.31 -16.35
CA GLU A 213 -2.72 16.63 -16.10
C GLU A 213 -2.17 17.17 -14.78
N GLU A 214 -1.94 18.48 -14.70
CA GLU A 214 -1.54 19.15 -13.47
C GLU A 214 -2.75 19.85 -12.85
N THR A 215 -2.94 19.70 -11.54
CA THR A 215 -3.93 20.44 -10.78
C THR A 215 -3.30 21.02 -9.53
N GLU A 216 -3.51 22.31 -9.30
CA GLU A 216 -3.12 22.99 -8.07
C GLU A 216 -4.29 22.99 -7.09
N VAL A 217 -4.06 22.48 -5.88
CA VAL A 217 -5.09 22.29 -4.86
C VAL A 217 -4.79 23.18 -3.67
N TRP A 218 -5.70 24.14 -3.42
CA TRP A 218 -5.52 25.20 -2.44
C TRP A 218 -6.09 24.84 -1.07
N TYR A 219 -5.31 25.01 -0.01
CA TYR A 219 -5.84 24.89 1.35
C TYR A 219 -6.77 26.06 1.69
N PRO A 220 -7.82 25.82 2.51
CA PRO A 220 -8.51 26.91 3.18
C PRO A 220 -7.49 27.77 3.95
N PRO A 221 -7.73 29.09 4.11
CA PRO A 221 -6.87 29.94 4.92
C PRO A 221 -6.91 29.46 6.38
N LEU A 222 -5.95 28.63 6.77
CA LEU A 222 -5.78 28.15 8.14
C LEU A 222 -4.70 28.99 8.83
N ASN A 223 -4.88 29.22 10.13
CA ASN A 223 -3.96 30.00 10.98
C ASN A 223 -2.57 29.35 11.16
N ASN A 224 -2.32 28.18 10.56
CA ASN A 224 -1.03 27.48 10.61
C ASN A 224 -0.75 26.81 9.25
N PRO A 225 -0.01 27.46 8.33
CA PRO A 225 0.06 27.05 6.94
C PRO A 225 1.41 26.39 6.65
N SER A 226 1.49 25.08 6.82
CA SER A 226 2.50 24.31 6.08
C SER A 226 1.93 22.94 5.77
N PHE A 227 1.57 22.74 4.50
CA PHE A 227 1.38 21.39 3.99
C PHE A 227 2.76 20.73 3.93
N CYS A 228 3.15 20.07 5.01
CA CYS A 228 4.34 19.26 5.03
C CYS A 228 3.92 17.80 5.16
N PHE A 229 4.42 16.97 4.25
CA PHE A 229 4.43 15.55 4.48
C PHE A 229 5.29 15.25 5.72
N LEU A 230 4.78 14.43 6.64
CA LEU A 230 5.43 14.16 7.93
C LEU A 230 6.85 13.58 7.78
N GLY A 231 7.20 12.96 6.64
CA GLY A 231 8.54 12.44 6.35
C GLY A 231 9.61 13.52 6.17
N TYR A 232 9.25 14.73 5.72
CA TYR A 232 10.20 15.77 5.34
C TYR A 232 11.04 16.28 6.52
N ARG A 233 10.44 16.42 7.72
CA ARG A 233 11.15 16.89 8.93
C ARG A 233 12.08 15.85 9.55
N SER A 234 12.07 14.62 9.05
CA SER A 234 12.83 13.50 9.63
C SER A 234 14.10 13.11 8.85
N GLY A 235 14.42 13.87 7.78
CA GLY A 235 15.49 13.50 6.84
C GLY A 235 15.15 12.27 6.00
N ALA A 236 13.87 11.88 5.95
CA ALA A 236 13.40 10.82 5.06
C ALA A 236 13.39 11.37 3.63
N GLU A 237 14.35 10.93 2.83
CA GLU A 237 14.48 11.26 1.39
C GLU A 237 13.22 10.90 0.55
N TYR A 238 12.22 10.20 1.10
CA TYR A 238 11.05 9.70 0.36
C TYR A 238 9.78 9.78 1.22
N LEU A 239 8.65 10.12 0.58
CA LEU A 239 7.37 10.44 1.22
C LEU A 239 6.23 9.49 0.82
N SER A 240 6.51 8.50 -0.03
CA SER A 240 5.54 7.48 -0.48
C SER A 240 4.99 6.61 0.65
N ASP A 241 5.51 6.74 1.86
CA ASP A 241 5.44 5.75 2.92
C ASP A 241 4.07 5.71 3.61
N ASN A 242 3.14 6.59 3.24
CA ASN A 242 1.82 6.70 3.85
C ASN A 242 0.80 7.21 2.84
N ILE A 243 0.67 6.61 1.65
CA ILE A 243 -0.52 6.81 0.82
C ILE A 243 -1.28 5.50 0.74
N PHE A 244 -2.52 5.52 1.23
CA PHE A 244 -3.43 4.39 1.16
C PHE A 244 -4.57 4.68 0.20
N SER A 245 -4.92 3.71 -0.64
CA SER A 245 -6.03 3.81 -1.58
C SER A 245 -7.21 3.01 -1.06
N CYS A 246 -8.37 3.65 -0.92
CA CYS A 246 -9.59 3.01 -0.45
C CYS A 246 -10.82 3.73 -1.01
N ASN A 247 -11.82 2.97 -1.47
CA ASN A 247 -13.09 3.50 -1.95
C ASN A 247 -12.97 4.63 -2.99
N GLY A 248 -12.04 4.49 -3.94
CA GLY A 248 -11.83 5.49 -4.99
C GLY A 248 -11.12 6.77 -4.52
N ARG A 249 -10.49 6.77 -3.33
CA ARG A 249 -9.84 7.94 -2.74
C ARG A 249 -8.45 7.61 -2.20
N LEU A 250 -7.58 8.61 -2.17
CA LEU A 250 -6.24 8.54 -1.58
C LEU A 250 -6.25 9.18 -0.19
N PHE A 251 -5.71 8.46 0.78
CA PHE A 251 -5.56 8.89 2.17
C PHE A 251 -4.08 9.11 2.44
N MET A 252 -3.74 10.29 2.94
CA MET A 252 -2.36 10.72 3.16
C MET A 252 -2.23 11.39 4.52
N MET A 253 -1.22 11.04 5.31
CA MET A 253 -1.00 11.72 6.58
C MET A 253 -0.30 13.07 6.39
N ASN A 254 -0.80 14.09 7.09
CA ASN A 254 -0.14 15.37 7.26
C ASN A 254 -0.07 15.74 8.76
N ALA A 255 0.52 16.89 9.08
CA ALA A 255 0.63 17.37 10.47
C ALA A 255 -0.73 17.71 11.12
N MET A 256 -1.79 17.91 10.33
CA MET A 256 -3.11 18.35 10.78
C MET A 256 -4.12 17.20 10.88
N GLY A 257 -3.82 16.02 10.32
CA GLY A 257 -4.77 14.93 10.13
C GLY A 257 -4.44 14.04 8.94
N ILE A 258 -5.48 13.47 8.35
CA ILE A 258 -5.44 12.64 7.15
C ILE A 258 -6.09 13.43 6.02
N VAL A 259 -5.32 13.74 4.98
CA VAL A 259 -5.82 14.31 3.73
C VAL A 259 -6.46 13.21 2.91
N VAL A 260 -7.72 13.42 2.55
CA VAL A 260 -8.50 12.56 1.66
C VAL A 260 -8.62 13.28 0.33
N TYR A 261 -8.11 12.66 -0.73
CA TYR A 261 -8.05 13.23 -2.06
C TYR A 261 -8.75 12.32 -3.07
N ASN A 262 -9.67 12.87 -3.86
CA ASN A 262 -10.34 12.16 -4.94
C ASN A 262 -9.71 12.59 -6.28
N PRO A 263 -8.90 11.76 -6.95
CA PRO A 263 -8.29 12.15 -8.23
C PRO A 263 -9.30 12.27 -9.39
N PHE A 264 -10.54 11.83 -9.21
CA PHE A 264 -11.64 12.02 -10.17
C PHE A 264 -12.38 13.35 -9.95
N GLU A 265 -12.15 14.02 -8.81
CA GLU A 265 -12.64 15.37 -8.48
C GLU A 265 -11.46 16.21 -7.96
N PRO A 266 -10.46 16.47 -8.81
CA PRO A 266 -9.10 16.86 -8.38
C PRO A 266 -9.01 18.23 -7.71
N GLU A 267 -10.02 19.08 -7.87
CA GLU A 267 -10.07 20.40 -7.21
C GLU A 267 -10.44 20.32 -5.72
N ARG A 268 -10.90 19.16 -5.25
CA ARG A 268 -11.45 18.98 -3.89
C ARG A 268 -10.59 18.02 -3.07
N PHE A 269 -10.43 18.37 -1.80
CA PHE A 269 -9.90 17.48 -0.79
C PHE A 269 -10.62 17.71 0.53
N HIS A 270 -10.49 16.73 1.43
CA HIS A 270 -11.05 16.79 2.77
C HIS A 270 -9.97 16.44 3.79
N ILE A 271 -10.02 17.02 4.99
CA ILE A 271 -9.08 16.68 6.08
C ILE A 271 -9.87 16.04 7.21
N ILE A 272 -9.52 14.80 7.53
CA ILE A 272 -10.02 14.10 8.70
C ILE A 272 -9.02 14.30 9.84
N LYS A 273 -9.47 14.85 10.97
CA LYS A 273 -8.61 14.97 12.15
C LYS A 273 -8.32 13.58 12.73
N PHE A 274 -7.15 13.41 13.32
CA PHE A 274 -6.85 12.20 14.08
C PHE A 274 -7.79 12.06 15.30
N PRO A 275 -8.01 10.84 15.81
CA PRO A 275 -8.66 10.65 17.10
C PRO A 275 -7.98 11.49 18.19
N ASN A 276 -8.76 12.08 19.10
CA ASN A 276 -8.26 12.92 20.19
C ASN A 276 -7.45 12.10 21.20
N GLU A 277 -6.14 11.98 20.98
CA GLU A 277 -5.18 11.33 21.88
C GLU A 277 -3.94 12.22 22.02
N PRO A 278 -3.31 12.24 23.19
CA PRO A 278 -2.24 13.19 23.46
C PRO A 278 -0.99 12.91 22.62
N HIS A 279 -0.64 11.64 22.38
CA HIS A 279 0.58 11.28 21.65
C HIS A 279 0.50 9.90 20.97
N PHE A 280 0.72 9.86 19.66
CA PHE A 280 0.96 8.63 18.90
C PHE A 280 2.47 8.47 18.63
N ARG A 281 3.02 7.27 18.87
CA ARG A 281 4.43 6.95 18.54
C ARG A 281 4.59 6.50 17.10
N HIS A 282 3.65 5.72 16.61
CA HIS A 282 3.61 5.16 15.26
C HIS A 282 2.16 4.99 14.86
N ILE A 283 1.82 5.32 13.61
CA ILE A 283 0.46 5.23 13.08
C ILE A 283 0.54 4.49 11.75
N VAL A 284 -0.37 3.55 11.55
CA VAL A 284 -0.66 2.92 10.26
C VAL A 284 -2.15 2.96 10.05
N TYR A 285 -2.59 3.01 8.80
CA TYR A 285 -3.99 2.91 8.45
C TYR A 285 -4.15 2.02 7.22
N GLY A 286 -5.33 1.45 7.09
CA GLY A 286 -5.66 0.50 6.04
C GLY A 286 -7.13 0.15 6.07
N GLU A 287 -7.52 -0.73 5.16
CA GLU A 287 -8.89 -1.25 5.08
C GLU A 287 -8.96 -2.62 5.76
N SER A 288 -9.99 -2.84 6.56
CA SER A 288 -10.31 -4.13 7.17
C SER A 288 -11.81 -4.40 7.02
N LYS A 289 -12.17 -5.45 6.30
CA LYS A 289 -13.55 -5.78 5.90
C LYS A 289 -14.32 -4.58 5.32
N GLY A 290 -13.70 -3.82 4.40
CA GLY A 290 -14.33 -2.65 3.79
C GLY A 290 -14.34 -1.37 4.65
N SER A 291 -13.90 -1.45 5.90
CA SER A 291 -13.87 -0.31 6.82
C SER A 291 -12.46 0.28 6.91
N PHE A 292 -12.35 1.60 6.82
CA PHE A 292 -11.08 2.29 7.05
C PHE A 292 -10.76 2.29 8.55
N ARG A 293 -9.58 1.77 8.90
CA ARG A 293 -9.12 1.68 10.28
C ARG A 293 -7.74 2.29 10.44
N LEU A 294 -7.53 2.88 11.61
CA LEU A 294 -6.26 3.44 12.07
C LEU A 294 -5.76 2.60 13.22
N LEU A 295 -4.51 2.15 13.14
CA LEU A 295 -3.77 1.43 14.17
C LEU A 295 -2.65 2.33 14.66
N ALA A 296 -2.64 2.66 15.96
CA ALA A 296 -1.58 3.48 16.54
C ALA A 296 -0.94 2.83 17.76
N ASN A 297 0.39 2.88 17.80
CA ASN A 297 1.16 2.56 19.00
C ASN A 297 1.22 3.79 19.90
N THR A 298 0.95 3.59 21.19
CA THR A 298 1.04 4.63 22.22
C THR A 298 1.65 4.07 23.50
N SER A 299 1.69 4.86 24.55
CA SER A 299 2.12 4.40 25.86
C SER A 299 1.35 5.08 26.97
N ILE A 300 0.85 4.27 27.89
CA ILE A 300 0.03 4.69 29.02
C ILE A 300 0.75 4.24 30.27
N GLY A 301 1.07 5.18 31.17
CA GLY A 301 1.80 4.89 32.42
C GLY A 301 3.16 4.22 32.21
N GLY A 302 3.85 4.49 31.09
CA GLY A 302 5.15 3.89 30.76
C GLY A 302 5.07 2.50 30.10
N HIS A 303 3.88 1.90 30.02
CA HIS A 303 3.66 0.64 29.31
C HIS A 303 3.27 0.90 27.85
N GLY A 304 3.85 0.18 26.90
CA GLY A 304 3.46 0.25 25.51
C GLY A 304 2.13 -0.47 25.27
N CYS A 305 1.26 0.16 24.48
CA CYS A 305 0.04 -0.44 23.98
C CYS A 305 -0.19 0.00 22.54
N PHE A 306 -1.17 -0.62 21.90
CA PHE A 306 -1.71 -0.16 20.64
C PHE A 306 -3.22 -0.05 20.73
N LYS A 307 -3.75 0.89 19.95
CA LYS A 307 -5.17 1.19 19.85
C LYS A 307 -5.58 1.15 18.39
N ILE A 308 -6.83 0.74 18.15
CA ILE A 308 -7.41 0.65 16.81
C ILE A 308 -8.68 1.47 16.80
N TRP A 309 -8.80 2.37 15.82
CA TRP A 309 -10.00 3.13 15.55
C TRP A 309 -10.55 2.78 14.18
N GLU A 310 -11.86 2.83 14.06
CA GLU A 310 -12.58 2.74 12.80
C GLU A 310 -13.21 4.09 12.48
N LEU A 311 -13.07 4.52 11.24
CA LEU A 311 -13.69 5.73 10.75
C LEU A 311 -15.15 5.42 10.40
N THR A 312 -16.09 5.87 11.23
CA THR A 312 -17.52 5.53 11.09
C THR A 312 -18.26 6.50 10.18
N ASP A 313 -17.83 7.76 10.12
CA ASP A 313 -18.38 8.78 9.24
C ASP A 313 -17.22 9.51 8.55
N TYR A 314 -17.07 9.29 7.23
CA TYR A 314 -16.00 9.88 6.44
C TYR A 314 -16.16 11.38 6.25
N GLU A 315 -17.39 11.89 6.20
CA GLU A 315 -17.67 13.30 5.92
C GLU A 315 -17.52 14.15 7.18
N LYS A 316 -17.89 13.60 8.34
CA LYS A 316 -17.71 14.26 9.64
C LYS A 316 -16.35 14.00 10.27
N GLY A 317 -15.64 12.97 9.82
CA GLY A 317 -14.37 12.55 10.42
C GLY A 317 -14.54 11.95 11.82
N GLU A 318 -15.63 11.20 12.05
CA GLU A 318 -15.93 10.59 13.35
C GLU A 318 -15.22 9.24 13.51
N TRP A 319 -14.52 9.08 14.63
CA TRP A 319 -13.76 7.88 14.96
C TRP A 319 -14.41 7.10 16.10
N ARG A 320 -14.47 5.78 15.95
CA ARG A 320 -14.85 4.85 17.01
C ARG A 320 -13.65 4.02 17.43
N LEU A 321 -13.31 4.02 18.72
CA LEU A 321 -12.30 3.11 19.26
C LEU A 321 -12.85 1.68 19.23
N ILE A 322 -12.13 0.78 18.57
CA ILE A 322 -12.49 -0.64 18.42
C ILE A 322 -11.80 -1.47 19.49
N ASN A 323 -10.49 -1.28 19.66
CA ASN A 323 -9.68 -2.07 20.59
C ASN A 323 -8.56 -1.23 21.21
N GLU A 324 -8.18 -1.61 22.43
CA GLU A 324 -6.97 -1.18 23.12
C GLU A 324 -6.33 -2.42 23.76
N ILE A 325 -5.06 -2.68 23.44
CA ILE A 325 -4.33 -3.85 23.93
C ILE A 325 -2.93 -3.43 24.34
N PHE A 326 -2.55 -3.73 25.57
CA PHE A 326 -1.17 -3.59 26.04
C PHE A 326 -0.31 -4.72 25.48
N PHE A 327 0.91 -4.41 25.06
CA PHE A 327 1.82 -5.44 24.53
C PHE A 327 2.07 -6.55 25.55
N ARG A 328 2.14 -6.20 26.84
CA ARG A 328 2.30 -7.18 27.94
C ARG A 328 1.13 -8.16 28.09
N ASP A 329 -0.04 -7.85 27.52
CA ASP A 329 -1.23 -8.70 27.59
C ASP A 329 -1.30 -9.69 26.42
N MET A 330 -0.36 -9.62 25.47
CA MET A 330 -0.30 -10.57 24.37
C MET A 330 0.15 -11.94 24.86
N ASP A 331 -0.49 -12.99 24.35
CA ASP A 331 -0.15 -14.38 24.63
C ASP A 331 0.68 -14.98 23.49
N THR A 332 1.87 -15.51 23.79
CA THR A 332 2.79 -16.07 22.79
C THR A 332 3.70 -17.13 23.40
N ASP A 333 3.93 -18.18 22.62
CA ASP A 333 4.90 -19.24 22.93
C ASP A 333 6.34 -18.88 22.51
N ASP A 334 6.51 -17.89 21.62
CA ASP A 334 7.83 -17.44 21.16
C ASP A 334 8.54 -16.62 22.25
N VAL A 335 9.70 -17.11 22.68
CA VAL A 335 10.49 -16.55 23.79
C VAL A 335 10.98 -15.13 23.49
N ALA A 336 11.43 -14.86 22.26
CA ALA A 336 11.96 -13.54 21.90
C ALA A 336 10.84 -12.50 21.82
N LEU A 337 9.69 -12.88 21.26
CA LEU A 337 8.50 -12.03 21.23
C LEU A 337 7.99 -11.76 22.65
N LYS A 338 7.91 -12.81 23.48
CA LYS A 338 7.52 -12.70 24.89
C LYS A 338 8.40 -11.72 25.66
N GLN A 339 9.72 -11.80 25.47
CA GLN A 339 10.67 -10.86 26.07
C GLN A 339 10.37 -9.42 25.68
N ALA A 340 10.20 -9.15 24.38
CA ALA A 340 9.98 -7.81 23.87
C ALA A 340 8.62 -7.22 24.30
N VAL A 341 7.55 -8.01 24.24
CA VAL A 341 6.20 -7.51 24.53
C VAL A 341 5.91 -7.41 26.03
N TRP A 342 6.47 -8.30 26.86
CA TRP A 342 6.23 -8.30 28.31
C TRP A 342 7.26 -7.48 29.09
N HIS A 343 8.56 -7.73 28.89
CA HIS A 343 9.61 -7.15 29.72
C HIS A 343 10.06 -5.79 29.20
N ASP A 344 10.18 -5.64 27.88
CA ASP A 344 10.59 -4.37 27.28
C ASP A 344 9.41 -3.42 27.02
N GLY A 345 8.19 -3.84 27.39
CA GLY A 345 6.97 -3.03 27.25
C GLY A 345 6.65 -2.66 25.81
N GLY A 346 7.02 -3.51 24.84
CA GLY A 346 6.85 -3.26 23.41
C GLY A 346 7.86 -2.28 22.82
N LYS A 347 8.99 -2.01 23.49
CA LYS A 347 10.10 -1.27 22.86
C LYS A 347 10.58 -2.05 21.63
N GLY A 348 10.68 -1.35 20.50
CA GLY A 348 11.08 -1.97 19.23
C GLY A 348 9.93 -2.55 18.41
N VAL A 349 8.68 -2.54 18.92
CA VAL A 349 7.50 -2.95 18.16
C VAL A 349 6.96 -1.78 17.33
N GLN A 350 6.80 -2.00 16.03
CA GLN A 350 6.19 -1.06 15.08
C GLN A 350 4.96 -1.70 14.44
N SER A 351 3.86 -0.96 14.35
CA SER A 351 2.68 -1.38 13.60
C SER A 351 3.03 -1.49 12.12
N LEU A 352 2.60 -2.55 11.45
CA LEU A 352 2.81 -2.72 10.00
C LEU A 352 1.52 -2.54 9.20
N GLY A 353 0.40 -3.06 9.68
CA GLY A 353 -0.83 -3.07 8.90
C GLY A 353 -1.96 -3.84 9.56
N LEU A 354 -3.12 -3.79 8.91
CA LEU A 354 -4.32 -4.53 9.31
C LEU A 354 -4.60 -5.63 8.28
N ASP A 355 -5.21 -6.73 8.71
CA ASP A 355 -5.68 -7.73 7.76
C ASP A 355 -6.97 -7.25 7.07
N PRO A 356 -7.03 -7.24 5.72
CA PRO A 356 -8.20 -6.78 5.01
C PRO A 356 -9.38 -7.75 5.09
N ASN A 357 -9.13 -9.03 5.37
CA ASN A 357 -10.15 -10.08 5.42
C ASN A 357 -10.55 -10.45 6.85
N ASP A 358 -9.66 -10.27 7.82
CA ASP A 358 -9.88 -10.61 9.22
C ASP A 358 -9.78 -9.37 10.11
N GLU A 359 -10.94 -8.89 10.53
CA GLU A 359 -11.06 -7.69 11.38
C GLU A 359 -10.41 -7.83 12.76
N HIS A 360 -10.05 -9.06 13.15
CA HIS A 360 -9.38 -9.36 14.40
C HIS A 360 -7.88 -9.57 14.23
N THR A 361 -7.30 -9.46 13.03
CA THR A 361 -5.86 -9.68 12.83
C THR A 361 -5.14 -8.38 12.47
N VAL A 362 -4.07 -8.08 13.20
CA VAL A 362 -3.14 -6.97 12.91
C VAL A 362 -1.70 -7.46 12.84
N TYR A 363 -0.85 -6.73 12.12
CA TYR A 363 0.53 -7.10 11.83
C TYR A 363 1.53 -6.11 12.43
N PHE A 364 2.63 -6.63 12.94
CA PHE A 364 3.69 -5.86 13.60
C PHE A 364 5.09 -6.32 13.17
N ASP A 365 6.03 -5.39 13.19
CA ASP A 365 7.47 -5.63 13.09
C ASP A 365 8.09 -5.44 14.47
N LEU A 366 8.98 -6.36 14.83
CA LEU A 366 9.78 -6.32 16.04
C LEU A 366 11.25 -6.18 15.65
N LEU A 367 11.85 -5.07 16.07
CA LEU A 367 13.29 -4.84 15.98
C LEU A 367 14.00 -5.35 17.24
N ILE A 368 14.77 -6.42 17.10
CA ILE A 368 15.64 -6.99 18.12
C ILE A 368 17.07 -6.47 17.87
N ARG A 369 17.68 -5.88 18.91
CA ARG A 369 19.06 -5.36 18.85
C ARG A 369 19.97 -6.32 19.61
N ASP A 370 20.96 -6.91 18.93
CA ASP A 370 22.00 -7.66 19.64
C ASP A 370 22.85 -6.68 20.45
N GLY A 371 22.88 -6.87 21.77
CA GLY A 371 23.44 -5.93 22.77
C GLY A 371 24.94 -5.65 22.73
N PHE A 372 25.64 -5.93 21.63
CA PHE A 372 27.05 -5.60 21.49
C PHE A 372 27.21 -4.12 21.11
N SER A 373 27.58 -3.30 22.07
CA SER A 373 27.91 -1.87 21.92
C SER A 373 29.25 -1.63 21.17
N GLY A 374 29.49 -2.36 20.07
CA GLY A 374 30.66 -2.25 19.19
C GLY A 374 30.34 -1.57 17.85
N ARG A 375 31.36 -1.37 16.99
CA ARG A 375 31.21 -0.76 15.65
C ARG A 375 30.37 -1.58 14.66
N ASN A 376 30.02 -2.82 14.99
CA ASN A 376 29.15 -3.68 14.20
C ASN A 376 28.02 -4.20 15.10
N CYS A 377 26.79 -3.75 14.86
CA CYS A 377 25.59 -4.30 15.49
C CYS A 377 24.86 -5.15 14.44
N VAL A 378 24.39 -6.34 14.79
CA VAL A 378 23.43 -7.07 13.95
C VAL A 378 22.05 -6.77 14.50
N ASN A 379 21.21 -6.19 13.65
CA ASN A 379 19.81 -5.96 13.99
C ASN A 379 18.99 -7.09 13.37
N HIS A 380 18.08 -7.64 14.15
CA HIS A 380 17.20 -8.73 13.74
C HIS A 380 15.78 -8.21 13.69
N ARG A 381 15.06 -8.47 12.59
CA ARG A 381 13.65 -8.11 12.46
C ARG A 381 12.77 -9.34 12.39
N GLN A 382 11.68 -9.32 13.15
CA GLN A 382 10.67 -10.37 13.15
C GLN A 382 9.30 -9.79 12.84
N ILE A 383 8.48 -10.53 12.10
CA ILE A 383 7.11 -10.13 11.82
C ILE A 383 6.17 -11.10 12.49
N PHE A 384 5.20 -10.55 13.21
CA PHE A 384 4.19 -11.31 13.91
C PHE A 384 2.81 -10.70 13.68
N SER A 385 1.77 -11.53 13.79
CA SER A 385 0.39 -11.05 13.92
C SER A 385 -0.07 -11.10 15.36
N CYS A 386 -1.04 -10.26 15.73
CA CYS A 386 -1.81 -10.39 16.95
C CYS A 386 -3.30 -10.51 16.61
N ASN A 387 -3.98 -11.46 17.25
CA ASN A 387 -5.43 -11.55 17.21
C ASN A 387 -6.05 -10.66 18.31
N LEU A 388 -6.94 -9.75 17.95
CA LEU A 388 -7.52 -8.74 18.84
C LEU A 388 -8.49 -9.30 19.88
N GLN A 389 -9.10 -10.47 19.62
CA GLN A 389 -10.04 -11.10 20.55
C GLN A 389 -9.32 -12.02 21.54
N THR A 390 -8.49 -12.92 21.02
CA THR A 390 -7.78 -13.91 21.84
C THR A 390 -6.49 -13.36 22.45
N LYS A 391 -6.01 -12.20 21.99
CA LYS A 391 -4.70 -11.60 22.30
C LYS A 391 -3.51 -12.49 21.91
N LYS A 392 -3.75 -13.58 21.20
CA LYS A 392 -2.71 -14.50 20.75
C LYS A 392 -1.83 -13.81 19.70
N ALA A 393 -0.53 -13.82 19.93
CA ALA A 393 0.48 -13.36 18.98
C ALA A 393 1.20 -14.55 18.35
N GLU A 394 1.38 -14.50 17.04
CA GLU A 394 1.96 -15.58 16.24
C GLU A 394 3.04 -15.05 15.31
N LEU A 395 4.24 -15.64 15.36
CA LEU A 395 5.33 -15.31 14.47
C LEU A 395 5.01 -15.79 13.05
N LEU A 396 5.11 -14.88 12.08
CA LEU A 396 4.76 -15.14 10.68
C LEU A 396 5.98 -15.30 9.78
N HIS A 397 7.05 -14.57 10.07
CA HIS A 397 8.27 -14.56 9.26
C HIS A 397 9.51 -14.78 10.13
N PRO A 398 10.45 -15.66 9.71
CA PRO A 398 11.70 -15.89 10.42
C PRO A 398 12.56 -14.62 10.43
N THR A 399 13.47 -14.56 11.39
CA THR A 399 14.34 -13.40 11.63
C THR A 399 15.05 -12.92 10.36
N ILE A 400 14.87 -11.65 10.01
CA ILE A 400 15.60 -10.95 8.97
C ILE A 400 16.79 -10.26 9.63
N SER A 401 17.96 -10.86 9.48
CA SER A 401 19.21 -10.29 10.02
C SER A 401 19.75 -9.21 9.07
N GLN A 402 19.95 -8.02 9.61
CA GLN A 402 20.56 -6.88 8.92
C GLN A 402 21.92 -6.57 9.54
N TRP A 403 22.98 -6.64 8.73
CA TRP A 403 24.31 -6.19 9.13
C TRP A 403 24.37 -4.66 9.07
N SER A 404 24.53 -4.04 10.24
CA SER A 404 24.55 -2.59 10.43
C SER A 404 25.94 -2.17 10.88
N ALA A 405 26.71 -1.55 9.98
CA ALA A 405 28.05 -1.01 10.29
C ALA A 405 28.01 0.37 10.97
N GLU A 406 26.83 0.97 11.14
CA GLU A 406 26.69 2.33 11.68
C GLU A 406 25.61 2.39 12.75
N LYS A 407 25.92 3.11 13.84
CA LYS A 407 25.02 3.39 14.98
C LYS A 407 23.75 4.16 14.59
N GLU A 408 23.60 4.58 13.33
CA GLU A 408 22.48 5.41 12.85
C GLU A 408 21.28 4.63 12.27
N LEU A 409 21.31 3.31 12.24
CA LEU A 409 20.19 2.47 11.74
C LEU A 409 18.97 2.40 12.69
N GLY A 410 18.73 3.45 13.48
CA GLY A 410 17.55 3.61 14.32
C GLY A 410 16.22 3.67 13.54
N ARG A 411 16.26 3.87 12.22
CA ARG A 411 15.09 3.92 11.34
C ARG A 411 15.38 3.25 10.00
N ALA A 412 15.36 1.91 9.94
CA ALA A 412 15.09 1.31 8.64
C ALA A 412 13.65 1.70 8.29
N TYR A 413 13.48 2.49 7.23
CA TYR A 413 12.17 2.85 6.71
C TYR A 413 11.54 1.56 6.16
N ILE A 414 10.46 1.11 6.81
CA ILE A 414 9.66 0.01 6.33
C ILE A 414 8.48 0.62 5.59
N ASN A 415 8.43 0.42 4.28
CA ASN A 415 7.23 0.77 3.52
C ASN A 415 6.37 -0.47 3.44
N VAL A 416 5.13 -0.34 3.88
CA VAL A 416 4.18 -1.45 3.89
C VAL A 416 3.14 -1.21 2.83
N PHE A 417 3.16 -2.04 1.80
CA PHE A 417 2.20 -2.04 0.71
C PHE A 417 1.20 -3.16 0.96
N HIS A 418 -0.07 -2.78 1.03
CA HIS A 418 -1.17 -3.72 1.18
C HIS A 418 -1.60 -4.15 -0.23
N PHE A 419 -1.59 -5.46 -0.45
CA PHE A 419 -2.04 -6.07 -1.68
C PHE A 419 -3.17 -7.02 -1.34
N ALA A 420 -4.41 -6.57 -1.51
CA ALA A 420 -5.57 -7.45 -1.54
C ALA A 420 -5.91 -7.65 -3.02
N SER A 421 -5.81 -8.87 -3.52
CA SER A 421 -6.28 -9.19 -4.86
C SER A 421 -7.59 -9.95 -4.72
N SER A 422 -8.62 -9.44 -5.40
CA SER A 422 -9.67 -10.33 -5.87
C SER A 422 -9.02 -11.35 -6.78
N GLU A 423 -9.05 -12.60 -6.36
CA GLU A 423 -8.31 -13.71 -6.95
C GLU A 423 -8.24 -13.63 -8.50
N TYR A 424 -7.01 -13.72 -9.03
CA TYR A 424 -6.64 -14.03 -10.41
C TYR A 424 -7.47 -13.44 -11.57
N TRP A 425 -7.80 -12.15 -11.62
CA TRP A 425 -8.18 -11.56 -12.93
C TRP A 425 -7.06 -10.74 -13.54
N PRO A 426 -6.56 -11.13 -14.73
CA PRO A 426 -5.72 -10.27 -15.53
C PRO A 426 -6.64 -9.22 -16.15
N THR A 427 -6.47 -7.97 -15.74
CA THR A 427 -6.89 -6.83 -16.58
C THR A 427 -5.67 -5.97 -16.85
N CYS A 428 -4.82 -6.47 -17.75
CA CYS A 428 -3.96 -5.64 -18.58
C CYS A 428 -4.04 -6.14 -20.04
N SER A 429 -5.22 -6.45 -20.54
CA SER A 429 -5.44 -6.51 -21.99
C SER A 429 -6.11 -5.21 -22.42
N ASN A 430 -5.31 -4.26 -22.89
CA ASN A 430 -5.75 -3.41 -23.98
C ASN A 430 -4.62 -3.44 -25.00
N GLU A 431 -4.94 -4.00 -26.17
CA GLU A 431 -4.23 -3.74 -27.41
C GLU A 431 -3.96 -2.23 -27.49
N MET A 432 -2.70 -1.81 -27.38
CA MET A 432 -2.28 -0.51 -27.88
C MET A 432 -1.62 -0.73 -29.24
N PRO A 433 -1.96 0.08 -30.26
CA PRO A 433 -1.27 0.00 -31.54
C PRO A 433 0.21 0.24 -31.30
N LEU A 434 1.05 -0.66 -31.80
CA LEU A 434 2.48 -0.45 -31.90
C LEU A 434 2.71 0.95 -32.51
N PRO A 435 3.58 1.79 -31.93
CA PRO A 435 3.95 3.02 -32.61
C PRO A 435 4.57 2.64 -33.94
N THR A 436 3.93 3.04 -35.04
CA THR A 436 4.49 2.92 -36.38
C THR A 436 5.79 3.68 -36.41
N SER A 437 6.90 2.95 -36.58
CA SER A 437 8.19 3.53 -36.92
C SER A 437 8.07 4.26 -38.25
N ASN A 438 8.30 5.58 -38.25
CA ASN A 438 8.79 6.31 -39.40
C ASN A 438 10.24 6.70 -39.13
#